data_AF-A0A9P4XY39-F1
#
_entry.id   AF-A0A9P4XY39-F1
#
_cell.length_a   1.000
_cell.length_b   1.000
_cell.length_c   1.000
_cell.angle_alpha   90.00
_cell.angle_beta   90.00
_cell.angle_gamma   90.00
#
_symmetry.space_group_name_H-M   'P 1'
#
loop_
_entity.id
_entity.type
_entity.pdbx_description
1 polymer ?
#
loop_
_entity_poly.entity_id
_entity_poly.type
_entity_poly.pdbx_seq_one_letter_code
_entity_poly.pdbx_strand_id
1 'polypeptide(L)'
;MGCYQAVADYKATAGSLGRHTEHLTVPDILISSINAAPRAQGREEDAEGQNADGNNAATAGENPRSAFHEMMNRAHVARIHDSLSFDCGLNFMTVLSWRFMEYMPFRRMDLQPDGTWKPIRWPLPCGEVRDIPDNVRVHGSVIRRMREDKNYRPGNLIVGGGGRGCRVAPESYGMGDWVCVENEGDPVTEVWKKRGQTG
;
A
#
# COMPACT_ATOMS: atom_id res chain seq x y z
N MET A 1 14.82 -12.82 40.70
CA MET A 1 14.88 -11.66 41.62
C MET A 1 15.57 -10.52 40.89
N GLY A 2 14.86 -9.40 40.71
CA GLY A 2 15.45 -8.08 40.46
C GLY A 2 15.54 -7.61 39.01
N CYS A 3 14.46 -7.00 38.49
CA CYS A 3 14.48 -5.85 37.56
C CYS A 3 13.16 -5.05 37.64
N TYR A 4 12.64 -4.75 38.84
CA TYR A 4 11.48 -3.85 39.01
C TYR A 4 11.91 -2.59 39.75
N GLN A 5 12.89 -1.83 39.25
CA GLN A 5 13.23 -0.53 39.82
C GLN A 5 13.99 0.38 38.83
N ALA A 6 13.40 0.64 37.66
CA ALA A 6 13.98 1.59 36.69
C ALA A 6 12.92 2.49 36.04
N VAL A 7 11.90 2.89 36.80
CA VAL A 7 10.82 3.79 36.33
C VAL A 7 10.64 5.05 37.17
N ALA A 8 11.52 5.34 38.12
CA ALA A 8 11.37 6.50 39.01
C ALA A 8 12.35 7.67 38.75
N ASP A 9 13.51 7.45 38.11
CA ASP A 9 14.59 8.47 38.11
C ASP A 9 14.87 9.12 36.74
N TYR A 10 13.85 9.29 35.89
CA TYR A 10 14.01 10.04 34.62
C TYR A 10 13.38 11.44 34.63
N LYS A 11 12.94 11.94 35.79
CA LYS A 11 12.27 13.25 35.91
C LYS A 11 13.14 14.41 36.39
N ALA A 12 14.45 14.24 36.46
CA ALA A 12 15.36 15.36 36.68
C ALA A 12 16.55 15.22 35.76
N THR A 13 16.93 16.32 35.11
CA THR A 13 18.16 16.50 34.30
C THR A 13 18.03 16.16 32.80
N ALA A 14 17.39 17.05 32.04
CA ALA A 14 17.82 17.40 30.68
C ALA A 14 17.12 18.69 30.24
N GLY A 15 17.79 19.82 30.46
CA GLY A 15 17.42 21.07 29.82
C GLY A 15 17.70 21.01 28.32
N SER A 16 16.84 21.74 27.59
CA SER A 16 17.08 22.37 26.28
C SER A 16 17.99 21.65 25.29
N LEU A 17 17.38 21.00 24.30
CA LEU A 17 17.88 20.95 22.91
C LEU A 17 16.70 20.60 22.00
N GLY A 18 16.26 21.58 21.23
CA GLY A 18 15.11 21.49 20.32
C GLY A 18 15.34 20.43 19.26
N ARG A 19 14.38 19.52 19.11
CA ARG A 19 14.34 18.54 18.02
C ARG A 19 13.21 18.94 17.08
N HIS A 20 13.58 19.50 15.93
CA HIS A 20 12.69 19.70 14.78
C HIS A 20 12.05 18.35 14.44
N THR A 21 10.74 18.26 14.65
CA THR A 21 9.94 17.12 14.19
C THR A 21 9.27 17.59 12.91
N GLU A 22 9.83 17.17 11.77
CA GLU A 22 9.17 17.29 10.47
C GLU A 22 7.89 16.46 10.54
N HIS A 23 6.78 17.14 10.80
CA HIS A 23 5.45 16.57 10.82
C HIS A 23 5.05 16.29 9.36
N LEU A 24 5.12 15.03 8.95
CA LEU A 24 4.55 14.58 7.67
C LEU A 24 3.05 14.90 7.69
N THR A 25 2.67 16.00 7.04
CA THR A 25 1.29 16.43 6.85
C THR A 25 0.58 15.41 5.98
N VAL A 26 -0.14 14.49 6.62
CA VAL A 26 -1.15 13.68 5.94
C VAL A 26 -2.26 14.64 5.49
N PRO A 27 -2.56 14.76 4.20
CA PRO A 27 -3.64 15.62 3.76
C PRO A 27 -4.98 15.07 4.24
N ASP A 28 -5.77 15.92 4.90
CA ASP A 28 -7.15 15.62 5.26
C ASP A 28 -7.98 15.41 4.00
N ILE A 29 -8.54 14.21 3.85
CA ILE A 29 -9.50 13.91 2.78
C ILE A 29 -10.84 14.54 3.18
N LEU A 30 -11.02 15.81 2.84
CA LEU A 30 -12.29 16.51 3.05
C LEU A 30 -13.32 16.02 2.02
N ILE A 31 -14.24 15.16 2.46
CA ILE A 31 -15.44 14.81 1.68
C ILE A 31 -16.45 15.95 1.89
N SER A 32 -16.50 16.91 0.96
CA SER A 32 -17.55 17.94 0.96
C SER A 32 -18.90 17.29 0.64
N SER A 33 -19.81 17.28 1.62
CA SER A 33 -21.20 16.86 1.42
C SER A 33 -21.88 17.72 0.35
N ILE A 34 -22.42 17.09 -0.69
CA ILE A 34 -22.96 17.76 -1.90
C ILE A 34 -24.36 18.38 -1.67
N ASN A 35 -24.89 18.37 -0.44
CA ASN A 35 -26.24 18.83 -0.16
C ASN A 35 -26.27 20.10 0.70
N ALA A 36 -26.05 21.26 0.07
CA ALA A 36 -26.51 22.55 0.59
C ALA A 36 -26.94 23.45 -0.58
N ALA A 37 -28.25 23.55 -0.81
CA ALA A 37 -28.85 24.50 -1.74
C ALA A 37 -28.68 25.95 -1.22
N PRO A 38 -28.63 26.96 -2.11
CA PRO A 38 -28.33 28.33 -1.71
C PRO A 38 -29.59 29.01 -1.16
N ARG A 39 -29.49 29.70 -0.02
CA ARG A 39 -30.55 30.61 0.44
C ARG A 39 -29.97 31.98 0.83
N ALA A 40 -30.26 32.93 -0.07
CA ALA A 40 -30.59 34.34 0.10
C ALA A 40 -29.67 35.26 0.94
N GLN A 41 -29.30 36.36 0.28
CA GLN A 41 -28.60 37.54 0.77
C GLN A 41 -29.35 38.25 1.90
N GLY A 42 -28.60 38.73 2.90
CA GLY A 42 -28.99 39.74 3.87
C GLY A 42 -27.79 40.63 4.16
N ARG A 43 -27.96 41.93 3.91
CA ARG A 43 -26.99 43.03 4.06
C ARG A 43 -27.19 43.66 5.44
N GLU A 44 -26.10 44.00 6.14
CA GLU A 44 -25.97 45.22 6.96
C GLU A 44 -24.49 45.44 7.34
N GLU A 45 -24.07 46.70 7.23
CA GLU A 45 -22.75 47.30 7.45
C GLU A 45 -22.56 47.54 8.98
N ASP A 46 -21.38 47.47 9.60
CA ASP A 46 -20.48 48.61 9.81
C ASP A 46 -19.26 48.24 10.70
N ALA A 47 -18.20 49.05 10.56
CA ALA A 47 -17.11 49.40 11.51
C ALA A 47 -15.67 48.91 11.22
N GLU A 48 -14.83 49.92 10.98
CA GLU A 48 -13.38 49.90 10.68
C GLU A 48 -12.48 49.35 11.80
N GLY A 49 -11.33 48.80 11.39
CA GLY A 49 -10.17 48.56 12.25
C GLY A 49 -8.96 48.14 11.43
N GLN A 50 -8.06 49.09 11.14
CA GLN A 50 -6.80 48.91 10.43
C GLN A 50 -5.85 47.96 11.19
N ASN A 51 -5.18 47.03 10.47
CA ASN A 51 -3.72 46.97 10.44
C ASN A 51 -3.24 45.95 9.40
N ALA A 52 -2.26 46.41 8.62
CA ALA A 52 -1.50 45.63 7.67
C ALA A 52 -0.60 44.64 8.41
N ASP A 53 -0.60 43.38 7.98
CA ASP A 53 0.61 42.56 7.91
C ASP A 53 0.45 41.60 6.74
N GLY A 54 0.93 42.05 5.59
CA GLY A 54 1.08 41.25 4.40
C GLY A 54 2.22 40.25 4.60
N ASN A 55 1.88 39.04 5.01
CA ASN A 55 2.68 37.84 4.77
C ASN A 55 1.80 36.80 4.07
N ASN A 56 1.33 37.17 2.86
CA ASN A 56 0.91 36.18 1.87
C ASN A 56 2.17 35.48 1.36
N ALA A 57 2.68 34.53 2.13
CA ALA A 57 3.47 33.45 1.58
C ALA A 57 2.51 32.65 0.69
N ALA A 58 2.42 33.08 -0.58
CA ALA A 58 1.80 32.34 -1.64
C ALA A 58 2.41 30.94 -1.61
N THR A 59 1.65 29.99 -1.08
CA THR A 59 1.90 28.57 -1.31
C THR A 59 1.89 28.41 -2.81
N ALA A 60 3.09 28.22 -3.35
CA ALA A 60 3.32 27.96 -4.76
C ALA A 60 2.26 26.95 -5.21
N GLY A 61 1.55 27.28 -6.28
CA GLY A 61 0.47 26.46 -6.82
C GLY A 61 0.99 25.10 -7.26
N GLU A 62 1.08 24.16 -6.31
CA GLU A 62 1.24 22.76 -6.61
C GLU A 62 -0.03 22.33 -7.31
N ASN A 63 0.10 22.05 -8.60
CA ASN A 63 -0.99 21.55 -9.41
C ASN A 63 -1.46 20.24 -8.73
N PRO A 64 -2.70 20.14 -8.21
CA PRO A 64 -3.10 18.97 -7.41
C PRO A 64 -2.97 17.66 -8.19
N ARG A 65 -3.02 17.75 -9.53
CA ARG A 65 -2.68 16.66 -10.44
C ARG A 65 -1.23 16.16 -10.26
N SER A 66 -0.23 17.05 -10.20
CA SER A 66 1.17 16.63 -10.04
C SER A 66 1.42 16.02 -8.66
N ALA A 67 0.85 16.59 -7.59
CA ALA A 67 0.97 16.04 -6.24
C ALA A 67 0.33 14.64 -6.13
N PHE A 68 -0.85 14.46 -6.72
CA PHE A 68 -1.51 13.16 -6.79
C PHE A 68 -0.68 12.12 -7.55
N HIS A 69 -0.19 12.47 -8.75
CA HIS A 69 0.64 11.56 -9.54
C HIS A 69 1.95 11.21 -8.82
N GLU A 70 2.55 12.15 -8.10
CA GLU A 70 3.74 11.91 -7.30
C GLU A 70 3.45 10.98 -6.11
N MET A 71 2.32 11.17 -5.42
CA MET A 71 1.88 10.28 -4.35
C MET A 71 1.64 8.86 -4.87
N MET A 72 0.95 8.72 -6.01
CA MET A 72 0.75 7.42 -6.67
C MET A 72 2.08 6.82 -7.13
N ASN A 73 3.02 7.65 -7.58
CA ASN A 73 4.37 7.23 -7.95
C ASN A 73 5.12 6.65 -6.75
N ARG A 74 5.09 7.36 -5.61
CA ARG A 74 5.71 6.92 -4.35
C ARG A 74 5.10 5.61 -3.84
N ALA A 75 3.79 5.46 -3.94
CA ALA A 75 3.09 4.27 -3.46
C ALA A 75 3.50 3.00 -4.23
N HIS A 76 3.79 3.09 -5.53
CA HIS A 76 4.17 1.92 -6.32
C HIS A 76 5.63 1.48 -6.12
N VAL A 77 6.55 2.43 -5.89
CA VAL A 77 7.97 2.14 -5.58
C VAL A 77 8.20 1.79 -4.11
N ALA A 78 7.22 2.05 -3.24
CA ALA A 78 7.34 1.79 -1.81
C ALA A 78 7.74 0.33 -1.53
N ARG A 79 8.51 0.13 -0.46
CA ARG A 79 8.92 -1.20 -0.02
C ARG A 79 7.69 -2.09 0.23
N ILE A 80 7.72 -3.33 -0.25
CA ILE A 80 6.69 -4.32 0.05
C ILE A 80 6.96 -4.90 1.44
N HIS A 81 5.92 -4.95 2.26
CA HIS A 81 5.96 -5.50 3.60
C HIS A 81 5.47 -6.95 3.57
N ASP A 82 6.23 -7.85 4.20
CA ASP A 82 5.84 -9.23 4.46
C ASP A 82 5.50 -9.35 5.95
N SER A 83 4.23 -9.64 6.28
CA SER A 83 3.77 -9.74 7.68
C SER A 83 4.39 -10.90 8.45
N LEU A 84 5.02 -11.85 7.76
CA LEU A 84 5.77 -12.96 8.34
C LEU A 84 7.26 -12.64 8.53
N SER A 85 7.72 -11.51 8.02
CA SER A 85 9.09 -11.02 8.19
C SER A 85 9.18 -10.06 9.36
N PHE A 86 10.27 -10.14 10.14
CA PHE A 86 10.53 -9.23 11.27
C PHE A 86 10.94 -7.82 10.83
N ASP A 87 11.19 -7.61 9.54
CA ASP A 87 11.67 -6.35 8.97
C ASP A 87 10.56 -5.46 8.40
N CYS A 88 9.29 -5.79 8.67
CA CYS A 88 8.13 -5.11 8.08
C CYS A 88 7.53 -3.99 8.95
N GLY A 89 8.17 -3.64 10.08
CA GLY A 89 7.66 -2.61 11.00
C GLY A 89 6.61 -3.10 12.00
N LEU A 90 6.28 -4.39 11.97
CA LEU A 90 5.43 -5.02 13.00
C LEU A 90 6.26 -5.42 14.22
N ASN A 91 5.64 -5.41 15.40
CA ASN A 91 6.26 -5.92 16.62
C ASN A 91 6.59 -7.42 16.48
N PHE A 92 7.69 -7.86 17.08
CA PHE A 92 8.15 -9.24 17.10
C PHE A 92 7.04 -10.24 17.51
N MET A 93 6.28 -9.92 18.56
CA MET A 93 5.18 -10.79 19.03
C MET A 93 4.04 -10.91 18.02
N THR A 94 3.81 -9.87 17.23
CA THR A 94 2.79 -9.85 16.16
C THR A 94 3.23 -10.77 15.03
N VAL A 95 4.48 -10.65 14.56
CA VAL A 95 5.04 -11.52 13.52
C VAL A 95 5.03 -12.98 13.98
N LEU A 96 5.42 -13.26 15.23
CA LEU A 96 5.38 -14.61 15.77
C LEU A 96 3.95 -15.18 15.82
N SER A 97 2.97 -14.36 16.20
CA SER A 97 1.56 -14.75 16.18
C SER A 97 1.10 -15.12 14.77
N TRP A 98 1.42 -14.31 13.75
CA TRP A 98 1.11 -14.64 12.35
C TRP A 98 1.77 -15.93 11.89
N ARG A 99 3.07 -16.11 12.20
CA ARG A 99 3.79 -17.35 11.90
C ARG A 99 3.18 -18.56 12.60
N PHE A 100 2.68 -18.42 13.82
CA PHE A 100 1.97 -19.51 14.52
C PHE A 100 0.65 -19.85 13.83
N MET A 101 -0.11 -18.85 13.37
CA MET A 101 -1.38 -19.08 12.67
C MET A 101 -1.21 -19.81 11.34
N GLU A 102 -0.06 -19.66 10.68
CA GLU A 102 0.29 -20.45 9.47
C GLU A 102 0.32 -21.97 9.73
N TYR A 103 0.47 -22.40 10.99
CA TYR A 103 0.47 -23.82 11.37
C TYR A 103 -0.88 -24.35 11.84
N MET A 104 -1.92 -23.51 11.86
CA MET A 104 -3.26 -23.94 12.25
C MET A 104 -4.09 -24.42 11.04
N PRO A 105 -4.88 -25.50 11.17
CA PRO A 105 -5.60 -26.13 10.06
C PRO A 105 -6.90 -25.38 9.71
N PHE A 106 -6.80 -24.07 9.44
CA PHE A 106 -7.92 -23.27 8.96
C PHE A 106 -8.24 -23.62 7.50
N ARG A 107 -9.54 -23.58 7.18
CA ARG A 107 -9.98 -23.75 5.80
C ARG A 107 -9.56 -22.54 4.97
N ARG A 108 -8.87 -22.80 3.86
CA ARG A 108 -8.51 -21.81 2.84
C ARG A 108 -8.93 -22.34 1.48
N MET A 109 -9.22 -21.45 0.53
CA MET A 109 -9.42 -21.86 -0.86
C MET A 109 -8.04 -22.05 -1.52
N ASP A 110 -7.83 -23.19 -2.15
CA ASP A 110 -6.71 -23.42 -3.09
C ASP A 110 -7.27 -23.43 -4.52
N LEU A 111 -6.44 -22.95 -5.45
CA LEU A 111 -6.71 -23.06 -6.87
C LEU A 111 -6.32 -24.46 -7.35
N GLN A 112 -7.28 -25.14 -7.97
CA GLN A 112 -7.07 -26.45 -8.55
C GLN A 112 -6.47 -26.35 -9.96
N PRO A 113 -5.84 -27.42 -10.48
CA PRO A 113 -5.33 -27.44 -11.85
C PRO A 113 -6.39 -27.26 -12.94
N ASP A 114 -7.66 -27.54 -12.62
CA ASP A 114 -8.82 -27.31 -13.50
C ASP A 114 -9.34 -25.86 -13.46
N GLY A 115 -8.70 -24.99 -12.67
CA GLY A 115 -9.11 -23.59 -12.47
C GLY A 115 -10.24 -23.40 -11.45
N THR A 116 -10.75 -24.47 -10.84
CA THR A 116 -11.77 -24.39 -9.79
C THR A 116 -11.15 -24.09 -8.42
N TRP A 117 -11.97 -23.58 -7.49
CA TRP A 117 -11.54 -23.30 -6.13
C TRP A 117 -12.08 -24.36 -5.17
N LYS A 118 -11.22 -24.96 -4.35
CA LYS A 118 -11.64 -25.93 -3.33
C LYS A 118 -11.16 -25.53 -1.94
N PRO A 119 -12.01 -25.70 -0.91
CA PRO A 119 -11.59 -25.49 0.47
C PRO A 119 -10.68 -26.63 0.91
N ILE A 120 -9.44 -26.30 1.26
CA ILE A 120 -8.46 -27.23 1.81
C ILE A 120 -8.11 -26.85 3.25
N ARG A 121 -7.65 -27.84 4.02
CA ARG A 121 -6.97 -27.63 5.31
C ARG A 121 -5.50 -28.00 5.26
N TRP A 122 -5.15 -28.87 4.32
CA TRP A 122 -3.80 -29.36 4.07
C TRP A 122 -3.53 -29.31 2.57
N PRO A 123 -2.32 -28.94 2.14
CA PRO A 123 -1.18 -28.52 2.96
C PRO A 123 -1.37 -27.14 3.59
N LEU A 124 -0.79 -26.94 4.77
CA LEU A 124 -0.78 -25.66 5.46
C LEU A 124 -0.13 -24.55 4.58
N PRO A 125 -0.49 -23.28 4.78
CA PRO A 125 0.07 -22.17 4.00
C PRO A 125 1.54 -21.92 4.27
N CYS A 126 2.04 -21.97 5.50
CA CYS A 126 3.46 -21.80 5.80
C CYS A 126 4.13 -20.59 5.11
N GLY A 127 3.36 -19.51 4.85
CA GLY A 127 3.85 -18.33 4.12
C GLY A 127 3.93 -18.48 2.58
N GLU A 128 3.28 -19.49 2.01
CA GLU A 128 3.13 -19.65 0.56
C GLU A 128 2.36 -18.48 -0.07
N VAL A 129 2.70 -18.19 -1.32
CA VAL A 129 2.04 -17.12 -2.08
C VAL A 129 0.61 -17.54 -2.42
N ARG A 130 -0.30 -16.55 -2.49
CA ARG A 130 -1.67 -16.78 -2.91
C ARG A 130 -1.75 -17.25 -4.36
N ASP A 131 -2.62 -18.23 -4.58
CA ASP A 131 -2.99 -18.68 -5.91
C ASP A 131 -3.63 -17.56 -6.72
N ILE A 132 -3.29 -17.51 -8.00
CA ILE A 132 -3.86 -16.56 -8.95
C ILE A 132 -4.25 -17.34 -10.22
N PRO A 133 -5.49 -17.20 -10.72
CA PRO A 133 -5.93 -17.89 -11.94
C PRO A 133 -5.31 -17.24 -13.19
N ASP A 134 -5.20 -18.01 -14.26
CA ASP A 134 -4.54 -17.55 -15.51
C ASP A 134 -5.23 -16.35 -16.18
N ASN A 135 -6.55 -16.21 -15.97
CA ASN A 135 -7.35 -15.12 -16.50
C ASN A 135 -7.41 -13.89 -15.57
N VAL A 136 -6.52 -13.81 -14.57
CA VAL A 136 -6.49 -12.69 -13.61
C VAL A 136 -6.33 -11.33 -14.30
N ARG A 137 -6.98 -10.34 -13.71
CA ARG A 137 -6.80 -8.93 -14.02
C ARG A 137 -5.98 -8.30 -12.89
N VAL A 138 -4.86 -7.68 -13.24
CA VAL A 138 -3.95 -7.04 -12.29
C VAL A 138 -3.91 -5.54 -12.52
N HIS A 139 -3.71 -4.78 -11.45
CA HIS A 139 -3.55 -3.33 -11.55
C HIS A 139 -2.22 -2.96 -12.23
N GLY A 140 -2.21 -1.84 -12.94
CA GLY A 140 -1.04 -1.33 -13.67
C GLY A 140 0.23 -1.16 -12.84
N SER A 141 0.08 -0.86 -11.54
CA SER A 141 1.23 -0.74 -10.62
C SER A 141 2.08 -2.01 -10.55
N VAL A 142 1.48 -3.20 -10.67
CA VAL A 142 2.21 -4.47 -10.66
C VAL A 142 3.16 -4.54 -11.85
N ILE A 143 2.65 -4.21 -13.04
CA ILE A 143 3.42 -4.24 -14.29
C ILE A 143 4.52 -3.18 -14.29
N ARG A 144 4.21 -1.96 -13.84
CA ARG A 144 5.21 -0.88 -13.71
C ARG A 144 6.36 -1.32 -12.80
N ARG A 145 6.03 -1.88 -11.64
CA ARG A 145 7.05 -2.36 -10.69
C ARG A 145 7.89 -3.51 -11.25
N MET A 146 7.29 -4.47 -11.97
CA MET A 146 8.04 -5.56 -12.61
C MET A 146 9.01 -5.05 -13.71
N ARG A 147 8.69 -3.92 -14.36
CA ARG A 147 9.57 -3.28 -15.35
C ARG A 147 10.71 -2.49 -14.70
N GLU A 148 10.43 -1.81 -13.59
CA GLU A 148 11.39 -0.96 -12.90
C GLU A 148 12.34 -1.73 -11.98
N ASP A 149 11.84 -2.72 -11.24
CA ASP A 149 12.59 -3.52 -10.27
C ASP A 149 12.80 -4.95 -10.76
N LYS A 150 14.05 -5.26 -11.15
CA LYS A 150 14.45 -6.60 -11.61
C LYS A 150 14.28 -7.68 -10.54
N ASN A 151 14.27 -7.31 -9.26
CA ASN A 151 14.09 -8.25 -8.15
C ASN A 151 12.61 -8.48 -7.83
N TYR A 152 11.71 -7.61 -8.30
CA TYR A 152 10.27 -7.80 -8.12
C TYR A 152 9.71 -8.78 -9.16
N ARG A 153 9.85 -10.06 -8.86
CA ARG A 153 9.46 -11.17 -9.76
C ARG A 153 8.43 -12.09 -9.11
N PRO A 154 7.15 -11.66 -9.00
CA PRO A 154 6.11 -12.46 -8.34
C PRO A 154 5.89 -13.80 -9.06
N GLY A 155 6.23 -14.90 -8.39
CA GLY A 155 6.20 -16.23 -9.00
C GLY A 155 4.79 -16.70 -9.38
N ASN A 156 3.78 -16.37 -8.57
CA ASN A 156 2.38 -16.68 -8.86
C ASN A 156 1.83 -15.97 -10.11
N LEU A 157 2.39 -14.83 -10.52
CA LEU A 157 1.97 -14.11 -11.73
C LEU A 157 2.76 -14.54 -12.97
N ILE A 158 4.07 -14.76 -12.82
CA ILE A 158 4.95 -15.12 -13.93
C ILE A 158 4.79 -16.61 -14.28
N VAL A 159 4.99 -17.48 -13.29
CA VAL A 159 4.98 -18.94 -13.47
C VAL A 159 3.54 -19.49 -13.44
N GLY A 160 2.67 -18.93 -12.60
CA GLY A 160 1.28 -19.40 -12.44
C GLY A 160 1.17 -20.62 -11.53
N GLY A 161 0.10 -21.40 -11.69
CA GLY A 161 -0.05 -22.72 -11.03
C GLY A 161 -0.26 -22.66 -9.52
N GLY A 162 -0.88 -21.60 -9.01
CA GLY A 162 -1.22 -21.50 -7.60
C GLY A 162 -0.13 -20.96 -6.67
N GLY A 163 1.06 -20.66 -7.20
CA GLY A 163 2.12 -19.98 -6.45
C GLY A 163 2.84 -20.83 -5.40
N ARG A 164 2.44 -22.10 -5.21
CA ARG A 164 3.15 -23.03 -4.32
C ARG A 164 4.55 -23.34 -4.84
N GLY A 165 5.55 -23.17 -3.98
CA GLY A 165 6.94 -23.56 -4.26
C GLY A 165 7.72 -22.58 -5.15
N CYS A 166 7.12 -21.49 -5.61
CA CYS A 166 7.81 -20.44 -6.37
C CYS A 166 7.33 -19.05 -5.93
N ARG A 167 7.95 -18.52 -4.87
CA ARG A 167 7.68 -17.14 -4.42
C ARG A 167 8.27 -16.10 -5.38
N VAL A 168 9.50 -16.33 -5.83
CA VAL A 168 10.23 -15.45 -6.75
C VAL A 168 10.53 -16.23 -8.02
N ALA A 169 10.03 -15.74 -9.17
CA ALA A 169 10.26 -16.38 -10.46
C ALA A 169 11.73 -16.25 -10.90
N PRO A 170 12.36 -17.32 -11.40
CA PRO A 170 13.68 -17.23 -12.04
C PRO A 170 13.68 -16.27 -13.22
N GLU A 171 14.83 -15.67 -13.52
CA GLU A 171 14.99 -14.70 -14.62
C GLU A 171 14.67 -15.31 -15.99
N SER A 172 14.91 -16.62 -16.18
CA SER A 172 14.64 -17.36 -17.41
C SER A 172 13.19 -17.30 -17.89
N TYR A 173 12.22 -17.11 -16.98
CA TYR A 173 10.81 -17.00 -17.32
C TYR A 173 10.41 -15.61 -17.86
N GLY A 174 11.29 -14.62 -17.80
CA GLY A 174 10.97 -13.24 -18.17
C GLY A 174 9.85 -12.64 -17.31
N MET A 175 9.18 -11.60 -17.79
CA MET A 175 8.03 -10.98 -17.11
C MET A 175 6.69 -11.66 -17.46
N GLY A 176 6.69 -12.51 -18.50
CA GLY A 176 5.49 -12.95 -19.19
C GLY A 176 4.92 -11.88 -20.13
N ASP A 177 3.94 -12.29 -20.94
CA ASP A 177 3.26 -11.41 -21.90
C ASP A 177 2.02 -10.79 -21.28
N TRP A 178 2.02 -9.45 -21.18
CA TRP A 178 0.93 -8.69 -20.58
C TRP A 178 0.33 -7.72 -21.60
N VAL A 179 -0.99 -7.57 -21.55
CA VAL A 179 -1.73 -6.59 -22.38
C VAL A 179 -2.60 -5.73 -21.48
N CYS A 180 -2.57 -4.41 -21.72
CA CYS A 180 -3.46 -3.47 -21.06
C CYS A 180 -4.87 -3.67 -21.64
N VAL A 181 -5.85 -3.89 -20.76
CA VAL A 181 -7.24 -4.14 -21.17
C VAL A 181 -8.14 -2.95 -20.90
N GLU A 182 -7.80 -2.10 -19.93
CA GLU A 182 -8.61 -0.93 -19.54
C GLU A 182 -7.73 0.22 -19.03
N ASN A 183 -8.12 1.46 -19.35
CA ASN A 183 -7.57 2.72 -18.84
C ASN A 183 -6.04 2.82 -18.87
N GLU A 184 -5.45 2.59 -20.05
CA GLU A 184 -3.99 2.67 -20.24
C GLU A 184 -3.43 4.03 -19.80
N GLY A 185 -2.37 3.99 -18.99
CA GLY A 185 -1.72 5.19 -18.44
C GLY A 185 -2.42 5.80 -17.23
N ASP A 186 -3.61 5.34 -16.84
CA ASP A 186 -4.27 5.84 -15.63
C ASP A 186 -3.55 5.33 -14.36
N PRO A 187 -3.25 6.19 -13.38
CA PRO A 187 -2.52 5.76 -12.18
C PRO A 187 -3.32 4.86 -11.23
N VAL A 188 -4.65 4.82 -11.33
CA VAL A 188 -5.57 4.18 -10.38
C VAL A 188 -6.36 3.03 -11.00
N THR A 189 -6.77 3.18 -12.25
CA THR A 189 -7.77 2.32 -12.91
C THR A 189 -7.19 1.52 -14.07
N GLU A 190 -5.88 1.62 -14.31
CA GLU A 190 -5.21 0.84 -15.33
C GLU A 190 -5.23 -0.65 -14.97
N VAL A 191 -5.70 -1.47 -15.91
CA VAL A 191 -5.82 -2.91 -15.71
C VAL A 191 -5.14 -3.69 -16.82
N TRP A 192 -4.36 -4.68 -16.42
CA TRP A 192 -3.62 -5.58 -17.30
C TRP A 192 -4.09 -7.01 -17.13
N LYS A 193 -3.97 -7.79 -18.21
CA LYS A 193 -4.22 -9.24 -18.22
C LYS A 193 -3.05 -9.93 -18.91
N LYS A 194 -2.75 -11.17 -18.49
CA LYS A 194 -1.81 -12.02 -19.23
C LYS A 194 -2.39 -12.29 -20.62
N ARG A 195 -1.58 -12.12 -21.66
CA ARG A 195 -1.98 -12.53 -23.02
C ARG A 195 -2.19 -14.05 -22.95
N GLY A 196 -3.42 -14.49 -23.18
CA GLY A 196 -3.70 -15.92 -23.20
C GLY A 196 -2.78 -16.57 -24.22
N GLN A 197 -2.10 -17.66 -23.83
CA GLN A 197 -1.61 -18.60 -24.83
C GLN A 197 -2.88 -19.16 -25.48
N THR A 198 -3.27 -18.59 -26.62
CA THR A 198 -4.21 -19.24 -27.52
C THR A 198 -3.54 -20.55 -27.92
N GLY A 199 -3.95 -21.65 -27.29
CA GLY A 199 -3.65 -22.99 -27.78
C GLY A 199 -4.32 -23.22 -29.13
#